data_AF-A0A2E8Z5V7-F1
#
_entry.id   AF-A0A2E8Z5V7-F1
#
_cell.length_a   1.000
_cell.length_b   1.000
_cell.length_c   1.000
_cell.angle_alpha   90.00
_cell.angle_beta   90.00
_cell.angle_gamma   90.00
#
_symmetry.space_group_name_H-M   'P 1'
#
loop_
_entity.id
_entity.type
_entity.pdbx_description
1 polymer ?
#
loop_
_entity_poly.entity_id
_entity_poly.type
_entity_poly.pdbx_seq_one_letter_code
_entity_poly.pdbx_strand_id
1 'polypeptide(L)'
;MIDAACAALGEGIDSPGLRELAGASPGDSYFDLQRLVERTFEELGIAMPGTLRQGQLIGQGGVVERRPGSDSLRLEVVPAPESVGGFELQVFVNEVEMTSVAAGLGMDPCDVFVPANKLAATQEPHVAPIARCECGVYGCGTTDVQIVRDGDLVHWDWLHETPMNRGVSFPADQYDAEMARLMSSYSWETPDRRAGRLILASVDNAKLARNGLTLSWVSNSHGDPTQFRAALFADEAYQVLVDVAWDGRSPEELARVVVETLESDPREWTAEWLPTRQEFEDPPRMAGPGWRRWHDPYWPQ
;
A
#
# COMPACT_ATOMS: atom_id res chain seq x y z
N MET A 1 -17.83 -30.96 18.21
CA MET A 1 -18.42 -30.83 16.85
C MET A 1 -18.57 -29.35 16.49
N ILE A 2 -19.26 -28.54 17.30
CA ILE A 2 -19.36 -27.09 17.11
C ILE A 2 -17.98 -26.41 17.06
N ASP A 3 -17.05 -26.75 17.96
CA ASP A 3 -15.70 -26.14 17.96
C ASP A 3 -14.87 -26.49 16.73
N ALA A 4 -15.01 -27.73 16.22
CA ALA A 4 -14.33 -28.16 14.99
C ALA A 4 -14.91 -27.45 13.76
N ALA A 5 -16.23 -27.22 13.73
CA ALA A 5 -16.88 -26.41 12.70
C ALA A 5 -16.45 -24.95 12.78
N CYS A 6 -16.31 -24.38 13.98
CA CYS A 6 -15.82 -23.01 14.19
C CYS A 6 -14.36 -22.83 13.75
N ALA A 7 -13.49 -23.81 14.01
CA ALA A 7 -12.11 -23.79 13.53
C ALA A 7 -12.03 -23.88 12.00
N ALA A 8 -12.77 -24.83 11.41
CA ALA A 8 -12.83 -25.02 9.96
C ALA A 8 -13.45 -23.81 9.22
N LEU A 9 -14.24 -22.99 9.92
CA LEU A 9 -14.79 -21.73 9.41
C LEU A 9 -13.77 -20.61 9.31
N GLY A 10 -12.83 -20.55 10.26
CA GLY A 10 -11.69 -19.63 10.16
C GLY A 10 -10.81 -19.92 8.94
N GLU A 11 -10.85 -21.14 8.42
CA GLU A 11 -10.10 -21.57 7.24
C GLU A 11 -10.83 -21.29 5.90
N GLY A 12 -12.08 -20.80 5.93
CA GLY A 12 -12.88 -20.49 4.75
C GLY A 12 -13.80 -21.62 4.28
N ILE A 13 -14.77 -21.31 3.41
CA ILE A 13 -15.84 -22.24 2.99
C ILE A 13 -15.34 -23.48 2.22
N ASP A 14 -14.14 -23.37 1.64
CA ASP A 14 -13.45 -24.47 0.95
C ASP A 14 -12.58 -25.33 1.88
N SER A 15 -12.63 -25.11 3.20
CA SER A 15 -11.74 -25.82 4.12
C SER A 15 -11.97 -27.33 4.07
N PRO A 16 -10.89 -28.14 4.05
CA PRO A 16 -10.99 -29.59 4.14
C PRO A 16 -11.75 -30.04 5.40
N GLY A 17 -11.61 -29.29 6.50
CA GLY A 17 -12.33 -29.53 7.75
C GLY A 17 -13.84 -29.36 7.62
N LEU A 18 -14.32 -28.36 6.87
CA LEU A 18 -15.76 -28.21 6.59
C LEU A 18 -16.29 -29.35 5.72
N ARG A 19 -15.50 -29.81 4.73
CA ARG A 19 -15.88 -30.96 3.89
C ARG A 19 -15.97 -32.25 4.71
N GLU A 20 -15.01 -32.49 5.59
CA GLU A 20 -15.01 -33.65 6.48
C GLU A 20 -16.19 -33.62 7.46
N LEU A 21 -16.48 -32.45 8.05
CA LEU A 21 -17.63 -32.27 8.95
C LEU A 21 -18.97 -32.42 8.24
N ALA A 22 -19.06 -32.03 6.96
CA ALA A 22 -20.26 -32.21 6.13
C ALA A 22 -20.44 -33.66 5.63
N GLY A 23 -19.46 -34.55 5.86
CA GLY A 23 -19.48 -35.91 5.31
C GLY A 23 -19.36 -35.93 3.78
N ALA A 24 -18.76 -34.88 3.20
CA ALA A 24 -18.64 -34.68 1.76
C ALA A 24 -17.55 -35.56 1.15
N SER A 25 -17.85 -36.19 0.03
CA SER A 25 -16.88 -36.91 -0.80
C SER A 25 -16.08 -35.93 -1.67
N PRO A 26 -14.82 -36.23 -2.04
CA PRO A 26 -14.05 -35.43 -2.99
C PRO A 26 -14.71 -35.23 -4.37
N GLY A 27 -15.68 -36.09 -4.72
CA GLY A 27 -16.44 -36.01 -5.97
C GLY A 27 -17.74 -35.21 -5.92
N ASP A 28 -18.11 -34.68 -4.75
CA ASP A 28 -19.36 -33.92 -4.60
C ASP A 28 -19.25 -32.54 -5.26
N SER A 29 -20.33 -32.11 -5.91
CA SER A 29 -20.42 -30.81 -6.57
C SER A 29 -20.29 -29.68 -5.54
N TYR A 30 -19.43 -28.70 -5.83
CA TYR A 30 -19.28 -27.48 -5.03
C TYR A 30 -20.62 -26.80 -4.74
N PHE A 31 -21.53 -26.74 -5.72
CA PHE A 31 -22.85 -26.11 -5.55
C PHE A 31 -23.78 -26.85 -4.59
N ASP A 32 -23.64 -28.18 -4.49
CA ASP A 32 -24.45 -28.98 -3.57
C ASP A 32 -23.87 -28.91 -2.16
N LEU A 33 -22.53 -28.90 -2.04
CA LEU A 33 -21.83 -28.65 -0.79
C LEU A 33 -22.13 -27.26 -0.24
N GLN A 34 -22.10 -26.22 -1.07
CA GLN A 34 -22.40 -24.86 -0.66
C GLN A 34 -23.81 -24.74 -0.06
N ARG A 35 -24.83 -25.31 -0.72
CA ARG A 35 -26.21 -25.29 -0.19
C ARG A 35 -26.37 -26.08 1.11
N LEU A 36 -25.66 -27.21 1.24
CA LEU A 36 -25.69 -28.02 2.46
C LEU A 36 -25.01 -27.28 3.63
N VAL A 37 -23.88 -26.65 3.35
CA VAL A 37 -23.12 -25.80 4.27
C VAL A 37 -23.99 -24.61 4.70
N GLU A 38 -24.53 -23.83 3.77
CA GLU A 38 -25.45 -22.70 4.04
C GLU A 38 -26.62 -23.11 4.96
N ARG A 39 -27.29 -24.22 4.63
CA ARG A 39 -28.40 -24.73 5.44
C ARG A 39 -27.94 -25.16 6.84
N THR A 40 -26.76 -25.75 6.95
CA THR A 40 -26.17 -26.13 8.25
C THR A 40 -25.87 -24.89 9.10
N PHE A 41 -25.38 -23.80 8.49
CA PHE A 41 -25.20 -22.50 9.17
C PHE A 41 -26.52 -21.96 9.70
N GLU A 42 -27.57 -21.94 8.87
CA GLU A 42 -28.90 -21.49 9.26
C GLU A 42 -29.49 -22.34 10.40
N GLU A 43 -29.42 -23.67 10.29
CA GLU A 43 -29.97 -24.59 11.30
C GLU A 43 -29.23 -24.48 12.64
N LEU A 44 -27.93 -24.22 12.61
CA LEU A 44 -27.11 -24.03 13.82
C LEU A 44 -27.13 -22.60 14.35
N GLY A 45 -27.77 -21.65 13.65
CA GLY A 45 -27.80 -20.24 14.02
C GLY A 45 -26.42 -19.56 13.97
N ILE A 46 -25.51 -20.10 13.16
CA ILE A 46 -24.14 -19.59 12.99
C ILE A 46 -24.13 -18.60 11.83
N ALA A 47 -23.44 -17.47 11.97
CA ALA A 47 -23.31 -16.50 10.90
C ALA A 47 -22.58 -17.11 9.68
N MET A 48 -23.05 -16.78 8.49
CA MET A 48 -22.42 -17.23 7.24
C MET A 48 -21.02 -16.62 7.07
N PRO A 49 -20.03 -17.38 6.57
CA PRO A 49 -18.77 -16.82 6.11
C PRO A 49 -18.99 -15.63 5.17
N GLY A 50 -18.26 -14.53 5.37
CA GLY A 50 -18.43 -13.30 4.59
C GLY A 50 -19.59 -12.39 5.02
N THR A 51 -20.42 -12.79 6.00
CA THR A 51 -21.46 -11.90 6.59
C THR A 51 -21.01 -11.21 7.88
N LEU A 52 -19.88 -11.63 8.43
CA LEU A 52 -19.26 -11.00 9.60
C LEU A 52 -18.82 -9.58 9.23
N ARG A 53 -19.10 -8.62 10.11
CA ARG A 53 -18.50 -7.30 9.97
C ARG A 53 -17.02 -7.39 10.29
N GLN A 54 -16.27 -6.46 9.73
CA GLN A 54 -14.87 -6.29 10.08
C GLN A 54 -14.69 -6.17 11.61
N GLY A 55 -13.66 -6.84 12.13
CA GLY A 55 -13.41 -6.92 13.57
C GLY A 55 -14.33 -7.88 14.32
N GLN A 56 -15.14 -8.68 13.63
CA GLN A 56 -15.92 -9.77 14.24
C GLN A 56 -15.32 -11.14 13.95
N LEU A 57 -15.65 -12.10 14.81
CA LEU A 57 -15.36 -13.53 14.66
C LEU A 57 -16.55 -14.35 15.15
N ILE A 58 -16.57 -15.64 14.84
CA ILE A 58 -17.52 -16.59 15.42
C ILE A 58 -16.87 -17.19 16.66
N GLY A 59 -17.41 -16.83 17.82
CA GLY A 59 -16.99 -17.33 19.13
C GLY A 59 -17.57 -18.71 19.45
N GLN A 60 -17.35 -19.18 20.67
CA GLN A 60 -17.88 -20.47 21.10
C GLN A 60 -19.41 -20.51 21.03
N GLY A 61 -19.95 -21.61 20.50
CA GLY A 61 -21.40 -21.77 20.34
C GLY A 61 -22.02 -21.03 19.15
N GLY A 62 -21.21 -20.50 18.23
CA GLY A 62 -21.71 -19.88 17.01
C GLY A 62 -22.06 -18.40 17.13
N VAL A 63 -21.81 -17.80 18.30
CA VAL A 63 -22.13 -16.40 18.58
C VAL A 63 -21.15 -15.49 17.86
N VAL A 64 -21.64 -14.44 17.22
CA VAL A 64 -20.79 -13.40 16.64
C VAL A 64 -20.23 -12.54 17.77
N GLU A 65 -18.92 -12.53 17.90
CA GLU A 65 -18.19 -11.78 18.92
C GLU A 65 -17.24 -10.77 18.28
N ARG A 66 -16.90 -9.71 19.03
CA ARG A 66 -15.86 -8.77 18.64
C ARG A 66 -14.49 -9.44 18.82
N ARG A 67 -13.62 -9.34 17.81
CA ARG A 67 -12.25 -9.87 17.86
C ARG A 67 -11.52 -9.19 19.03
N PRO A 68 -10.93 -9.96 19.97
CA PRO A 68 -10.21 -9.37 21.07
C PRO A 68 -8.95 -8.63 20.57
N GLY A 69 -8.60 -7.53 21.23
CA GLY A 69 -7.36 -6.79 21.00
C GLY A 69 -6.13 -7.51 21.53
N SER A 70 -5.86 -8.72 21.07
CA SER A 70 -4.76 -9.55 21.56
C SER A 70 -3.52 -9.53 20.68
N ASP A 71 -3.62 -8.97 19.47
CA ASP A 71 -2.49 -8.91 18.54
C ASP A 71 -1.59 -7.71 18.87
N SER A 72 -0.28 -7.85 18.64
CA SER A 72 0.69 -6.76 18.69
C SER A 72 1.15 -6.35 17.29
N LEU A 73 1.45 -5.06 17.11
CA LEU A 73 1.99 -4.51 15.87
C LEU A 73 3.38 -3.90 16.13
N ARG A 74 4.34 -4.21 15.27
CA ARG A 74 5.63 -3.53 15.18
C ARG A 74 5.96 -3.25 13.72
N LEU A 75 6.48 -2.07 13.44
CA LEU A 75 6.85 -1.59 12.11
C LEU A 75 8.32 -1.19 12.10
N GLU A 76 9.03 -1.56 11.04
CA GLU A 76 10.44 -1.20 10.89
C GLU A 76 10.74 -0.74 9.48
N VAL A 77 11.52 0.33 9.37
CA VAL A 77 12.07 0.77 8.08
C VAL A 77 13.48 0.20 7.96
N VAL A 78 13.69 -0.61 6.93
CA VAL A 78 14.97 -1.26 6.65
C VAL A 78 15.39 -1.01 5.19
N PRO A 79 16.68 -1.12 4.85
CA PRO A 79 17.10 -1.12 3.46
C PRO A 79 16.43 -2.26 2.69
N ALA A 80 15.86 -1.94 1.52
CA ALA A 80 15.30 -2.95 0.63
C ALA A 80 16.44 -3.74 -0.06
N PRO A 81 16.16 -4.93 -0.64
CA PRO A 81 17.12 -5.67 -1.44
C PRO A 81 17.74 -4.81 -2.53
N GLU A 82 19.04 -5.00 -2.82
CA GLU A 82 19.79 -4.19 -3.79
C GLU A 82 19.15 -4.19 -5.19
N SER A 83 18.49 -5.28 -5.57
CA SER A 83 17.76 -5.40 -6.84
C SER A 83 16.60 -4.42 -7.00
N VAL A 84 16.05 -3.93 -5.89
CA VAL A 84 14.99 -2.92 -5.84
C VAL A 84 15.55 -1.55 -5.44
N GLY A 85 16.48 -1.54 -4.49
CA GLY A 85 17.08 -0.35 -3.91
C GLY A 85 16.15 0.41 -2.95
N GLY A 86 16.71 1.38 -2.23
CA GLY A 86 15.96 2.22 -1.30
C GLY A 86 15.63 1.51 0.02
N PHE A 87 14.40 1.70 0.50
CA PHE A 87 13.93 1.24 1.79
C PHE A 87 12.56 0.56 1.68
N GLU A 88 12.28 -0.31 2.62
CA GLU A 88 10.97 -0.95 2.78
C GLU A 88 10.48 -0.81 4.23
N LEU A 89 9.16 -0.79 4.38
CA LEU A 89 8.44 -0.87 5.63
C LEU A 89 8.07 -2.34 5.90
N GLN A 90 8.78 -2.97 6.82
CA GLN A 90 8.43 -4.30 7.32
C GLN A 90 7.34 -4.19 8.39
N VAL A 91 6.39 -5.12 8.32
CA VAL A 91 5.22 -5.17 9.19
C VAL A 91 5.29 -6.45 10.00
N PHE A 92 5.37 -6.34 11.31
CA PHE A 92 5.38 -7.48 12.22
C PHE A 92 4.06 -7.53 12.97
N VAL A 93 3.39 -8.68 12.92
CA VAL A 93 2.23 -8.96 13.77
C VAL A 93 2.54 -10.15 14.67
N ASN A 94 2.45 -9.95 15.98
CA ASN A 94 2.85 -10.96 16.98
C ASN A 94 4.29 -11.46 16.77
N GLU A 95 5.21 -10.55 16.46
CA GLU A 95 6.62 -10.82 16.13
C GLU A 95 6.87 -11.64 14.86
N VAL A 96 5.84 -11.98 14.09
CA VAL A 96 5.98 -12.59 12.78
C VAL A 96 6.02 -11.50 11.72
N GLU A 97 7.06 -11.51 10.89
CA GLU A 97 7.22 -10.58 9.77
C GLU A 97 6.21 -10.97 8.68
N MET A 98 5.28 -10.06 8.39
CA MET A 98 4.14 -10.28 7.52
C MET A 98 4.47 -9.95 6.06
N THR A 99 5.36 -9.01 5.76
CA THR A 99 5.55 -8.54 4.37
C THR A 99 6.19 -9.61 3.50
N SER A 100 7.16 -10.37 4.01
CA SER A 100 7.80 -11.49 3.33
C SER A 100 6.88 -12.72 3.18
N VAL A 101 6.00 -12.95 4.15
CA VAL A 101 4.98 -14.03 4.09
C VAL A 101 3.83 -13.67 3.15
N ALA A 102 3.60 -12.37 2.96
CA ALA A 102 2.59 -11.81 2.09
C ALA A 102 3.14 -11.68 0.65
N ALA A 103 3.11 -10.47 0.07
CA ALA A 103 3.57 -10.25 -1.30
C ALA A 103 5.11 -10.28 -1.50
N GLY A 104 5.89 -10.42 -0.44
CA GLY A 104 7.34 -10.66 -0.49
C GLY A 104 8.21 -9.45 -0.11
N LEU A 105 7.75 -8.22 -0.35
CA LEU A 105 8.51 -6.99 -0.09
C LEU A 105 7.64 -5.90 0.56
N GLY A 106 8.11 -5.27 1.63
CA GLY A 106 7.39 -4.20 2.31
C GLY A 106 7.27 -2.92 1.48
N MET A 107 6.23 -2.12 1.71
CA MET A 107 6.00 -0.85 0.96
C MET A 107 7.11 0.19 1.19
N ASP A 108 7.35 1.08 0.22
CA ASP A 108 8.24 2.23 0.43
C ASP A 108 7.65 3.12 1.56
N PRO A 109 8.44 3.55 2.56
CA PRO A 109 7.91 4.35 3.67
C PRO A 109 7.23 5.66 3.25
N CYS A 110 7.72 6.32 2.19
CA CYS A 110 7.10 7.54 1.68
C CYS A 110 5.74 7.25 1.04
N ASP A 111 5.59 6.11 0.36
CA ASP A 111 4.31 5.71 -0.25
C ASP A 111 3.24 5.39 0.81
N VAL A 112 3.64 5.05 2.03
CA VAL A 112 2.73 4.75 3.14
C VAL A 112 2.45 5.98 4.00
N PHE A 113 3.46 6.81 4.28
CA PHE A 113 3.36 7.86 5.29
C PHE A 113 3.22 9.28 4.72
N VAL A 114 3.38 9.48 3.42
CA VAL A 114 3.47 10.81 2.80
C VAL A 114 2.52 10.92 1.60
N PRO A 115 1.74 12.01 1.46
CA PRO A 115 1.65 13.18 2.35
C PRO A 115 0.84 12.93 3.63
N ALA A 116 0.14 11.81 3.71
CA ALA A 116 -0.66 11.43 4.86
C ALA A 116 -0.39 9.96 5.23
N ASN A 117 -0.46 9.66 6.52
CA ASN A 117 -0.31 8.30 7.02
C ASN A 117 -1.49 7.43 6.59
N LYS A 118 -1.27 6.55 5.61
CA LYS A 118 -2.27 5.59 5.11
C LYS A 118 -2.63 4.52 6.14
N LEU A 119 -1.79 4.29 7.16
CA LEU A 119 -2.08 3.39 8.27
C LEU A 119 -2.79 4.11 9.43
N ALA A 120 -3.19 5.37 9.29
CA ALA A 120 -3.92 6.06 10.36
C ALA A 120 -5.32 5.45 10.54
N ALA A 121 -5.56 4.78 11.67
CA ALA A 121 -6.85 4.14 11.94
C ALA A 121 -7.95 5.19 12.21
N THR A 122 -9.03 5.14 11.41
CA THR A 122 -10.22 5.98 11.57
C THR A 122 -11.47 5.12 11.73
N GLN A 123 -12.60 5.73 12.13
CA GLN A 123 -13.88 5.01 12.23
C GLN A 123 -14.43 4.59 10.86
N GLU A 124 -14.00 5.26 9.78
CA GLU A 124 -14.35 4.87 8.42
C GLU A 124 -13.34 3.83 7.91
N PRO A 125 -13.82 2.65 7.48
CA PRO A 125 -12.94 1.65 6.90
C PRO A 125 -12.25 2.19 5.65
N HIS A 126 -10.94 1.99 5.56
CA HIS A 126 -10.15 2.36 4.38
C HIS A 126 -9.06 1.31 4.13
N VAL A 127 -8.54 1.30 2.91
CA VAL A 127 -7.53 0.33 2.47
C VAL A 127 -6.15 0.98 2.48
N ALA A 128 -5.14 0.25 2.95
CA ALA A 128 -3.76 0.67 2.93
C ALA A 128 -2.85 -0.46 2.42
N PRO A 129 -1.89 -0.17 1.53
CA PRO A 129 -0.93 -1.17 1.07
C PRO A 129 0.12 -1.44 2.15
N ILE A 130 0.52 -2.70 2.31
CA ILE A 130 1.58 -3.09 3.26
C ILE A 130 2.72 -3.87 2.62
N ALA A 131 2.45 -4.61 1.55
CA ALA A 131 3.47 -5.33 0.80
C ALA A 131 3.20 -5.32 -0.70
N ARG A 132 4.27 -5.47 -1.48
CA ARG A 132 4.30 -5.59 -2.93
C ARG A 132 5.22 -6.73 -3.35
N CYS A 133 5.07 -7.15 -4.60
CA CYS A 133 5.95 -8.11 -5.23
C CYS A 133 7.43 -7.68 -5.17
N GLU A 134 8.34 -8.65 -5.06
CA GLU A 134 9.80 -8.47 -5.04
C GLU A 134 10.35 -7.78 -6.30
N CYS A 135 9.58 -7.66 -7.38
CA CYS A 135 9.94 -6.84 -8.53
C CYS A 135 9.99 -5.33 -8.20
N GLY A 136 9.53 -4.92 -7.02
CA GLY A 136 9.58 -3.55 -6.54
C GLY A 136 8.44 -2.66 -7.04
N VAL A 137 7.58 -3.16 -7.93
CA VAL A 137 6.43 -2.42 -8.48
C VAL A 137 5.15 -2.89 -7.80
N TYR A 138 4.39 -1.94 -7.25
CA TYR A 138 3.06 -2.22 -6.72
C TYR A 138 2.08 -2.58 -7.85
N GLY A 139 1.38 -3.71 -7.70
CA GLY A 139 0.36 -4.19 -8.66
C GLY A 139 0.68 -5.54 -9.35
N CYS A 140 1.94 -5.98 -9.38
CA CYS A 140 2.29 -7.32 -9.91
C CYS A 140 1.92 -8.45 -8.93
N GLY A 141 1.87 -8.11 -7.65
CA GLY A 141 1.48 -8.93 -6.50
C GLY A 141 1.44 -7.97 -5.31
N THR A 142 0.39 -8.04 -4.50
CA THR A 142 0.10 -7.03 -3.49
C THR A 142 -0.56 -7.64 -2.28
N THR A 143 -0.28 -7.05 -1.13
CA THR A 143 -1.04 -7.26 0.09
C THR A 143 -1.43 -5.92 0.65
N ASP A 144 -2.73 -5.75 0.81
CA ASP A 144 -3.32 -4.59 1.43
C ASP A 144 -4.03 -5.01 2.71
N VAL A 145 -4.32 -4.02 3.55
CA VAL A 145 -5.15 -4.19 4.74
C VAL A 145 -6.29 -3.20 4.70
N GLN A 146 -7.49 -3.69 4.97
CA GLN A 146 -8.60 -2.83 5.33
C GLN A 146 -8.48 -2.50 6.82
N ILE A 147 -8.43 -1.21 7.17
CA ILE A 147 -8.22 -0.72 8.53
C ILE A 147 -9.50 -0.04 9.02
N VAL A 148 -9.94 -0.39 10.23
CA VAL A 148 -10.98 0.36 10.93
C VAL A 148 -10.66 0.45 12.42
N ARG A 149 -10.90 1.63 13.00
CA ARG A 149 -10.94 1.83 14.44
C ARG A 149 -12.37 1.62 14.92
N ASP A 150 -12.52 0.69 15.84
CA ASP A 150 -13.75 0.47 16.60
C ASP A 150 -13.41 0.70 18.08
N GLY A 151 -13.83 1.83 18.64
CA GLY A 151 -13.57 2.18 20.04
C GLY A 151 -12.09 2.09 20.45
N ASP A 152 -11.80 1.18 21.37
CA ASP A 152 -10.48 0.90 21.93
C ASP A 152 -9.64 -0.10 21.12
N LEU A 153 -10.12 -0.53 19.94
CA LEU A 153 -9.43 -1.48 19.07
C LEU A 153 -9.23 -0.93 17.66
N VAL A 154 -8.17 -1.40 17.02
CA VAL A 154 -7.93 -1.24 15.59
C VAL A 154 -7.95 -2.62 14.95
N HIS A 155 -8.83 -2.80 13.97
CA HIS A 155 -9.00 -4.07 13.26
C HIS A 155 -8.38 -3.95 11.87
N TRP A 156 -7.57 -4.94 11.52
CA TRP A 156 -7.11 -5.14 10.15
C TRP A 156 -7.70 -6.44 9.61
N ASP A 157 -8.18 -6.38 8.38
CA ASP A 157 -8.48 -7.57 7.58
C ASP A 157 -7.63 -7.52 6.31
N TRP A 158 -7.01 -8.64 5.95
CA TRP A 158 -6.08 -8.74 4.82
C TRP A 158 -6.86 -8.81 3.51
N LEU A 159 -6.32 -8.15 2.49
CA LEU A 159 -6.82 -8.17 1.12
C LEU A 159 -5.71 -8.68 0.20
N HIS A 160 -6.12 -9.30 -0.92
CA HIS A 160 -5.24 -9.88 -1.94
C HIS A 160 -4.40 -11.05 -1.40
N GLU A 161 -3.07 -10.97 -1.42
CA GLU A 161 -2.19 -12.03 -0.92
C GLU A 161 -2.19 -12.03 0.61
N THR A 162 -3.02 -12.90 1.21
CA THR A 162 -3.26 -12.91 2.66
C THR A 162 -2.20 -13.72 3.42
N PRO A 163 -1.38 -13.10 4.31
CA PRO A 163 -0.33 -13.82 5.04
C PRO A 163 -0.88 -14.74 6.14
N MET A 164 -2.15 -14.58 6.52
CA MET A 164 -2.83 -15.44 7.48
C MET A 164 -4.33 -15.54 7.20
N ASN A 165 -4.93 -16.63 7.63
CA ASN A 165 -6.35 -16.95 7.44
C ASN A 165 -7.30 -16.27 8.45
N ARG A 166 -6.85 -15.19 9.10
CA ARG A 166 -7.68 -14.39 10.00
C ARG A 166 -7.26 -12.94 9.95
N GLY A 167 -8.18 -12.01 10.20
CA GLY A 167 -7.77 -10.66 10.50
C GLY A 167 -7.12 -10.55 11.89
N VAL A 168 -6.55 -9.38 12.17
CA VAL A 168 -5.86 -9.07 13.42
C VAL A 168 -6.51 -7.88 14.13
N SER A 169 -6.31 -7.78 15.45
CA SER A 169 -6.90 -6.72 16.26
C SER A 169 -5.97 -6.27 17.37
N PHE A 170 -5.69 -4.97 17.37
CA PHE A 170 -4.72 -4.33 18.24
C PHE A 170 -5.44 -3.45 19.26
N PRO A 171 -4.96 -3.36 20.51
CA PRO A 171 -5.29 -2.26 21.39
C PRO A 171 -4.95 -0.92 20.70
N ALA A 172 -5.92 -0.01 20.64
CA ALA A 172 -5.79 1.24 19.89
C ALA A 172 -4.67 2.14 20.42
N ASP A 173 -4.40 2.10 21.72
CA ASP A 173 -3.31 2.84 22.37
C ASP A 173 -1.93 2.34 21.94
N GLN A 174 -1.75 1.01 21.85
CA GLN A 174 -0.51 0.40 21.38
C GLN A 174 -0.29 0.66 19.88
N TYR A 175 -1.36 0.58 19.10
CA TYR A 175 -1.34 0.92 17.68
C TYR A 175 -0.89 2.36 17.45
N ASP A 176 -1.51 3.31 18.15
CA ASP A 176 -1.18 4.74 18.03
C ASP A 176 0.24 5.04 18.52
N ALA A 177 0.68 4.39 19.60
CA ALA A 177 2.04 4.54 20.11
C ALA A 177 3.07 4.08 19.07
N GLU A 178 2.79 2.97 18.38
CA GLU A 178 3.67 2.46 17.33
C GLU A 178 3.70 3.36 16.09
N MET A 179 2.54 3.88 15.67
CA MET A 179 2.47 4.89 14.60
C MET A 179 3.28 6.13 14.96
N ALA A 180 3.10 6.67 16.18
CA ALA A 180 3.81 7.86 16.64
C ALA A 180 5.33 7.64 16.72
N ARG A 181 5.76 6.47 17.20
CA ARG A 181 7.18 6.08 17.26
C ARG A 181 7.79 6.08 15.86
N LEU A 182 7.14 5.42 14.90
CA LEU A 182 7.68 5.29 13.56
C LEU A 182 7.69 6.62 12.81
N MET A 183 6.61 7.41 12.91
CA MET A 183 6.52 8.72 12.25
C MET A 183 7.54 9.73 12.79
N SER A 184 8.06 9.52 14.00
CA SER A 184 9.12 10.35 14.59
C SER A 184 10.54 9.86 14.27
N SER A 185 10.66 8.73 13.56
CA SER A 185 11.94 8.10 13.22
C SER A 185 12.37 8.44 11.80
N TYR A 186 13.41 9.26 11.69
CA TYR A 186 14.02 9.67 10.42
C TYR A 186 15.49 9.24 10.30
N SER A 187 15.98 8.37 11.18
CA SER A 187 17.39 7.95 11.19
C SER A 187 17.81 7.15 9.96
N TRP A 188 16.84 6.61 9.23
CA TRP A 188 17.03 5.87 7.98
C TRP A 188 17.15 6.80 6.75
N GLU A 189 16.75 8.07 6.87
CA GLU A 189 16.70 8.96 5.71
C GLU A 189 18.09 9.37 5.24
N THR A 190 18.42 9.00 4.00
CA THR A 190 19.49 9.64 3.24
C THR A 190 19.06 11.05 2.79
N PRO A 191 20.00 11.91 2.37
CA PRO A 191 19.68 13.26 1.93
C PRO A 191 18.58 13.34 0.85
N ASP A 192 18.60 12.44 -0.13
CA ASP A 192 17.61 12.34 -1.19
C ASP A 192 16.23 11.89 -0.67
N ARG A 193 16.18 10.95 0.26
CA ARG A 193 14.93 10.51 0.90
C ARG A 193 14.29 11.61 1.72
N ARG A 194 15.10 12.39 2.43
CA ARG A 194 14.63 13.57 3.17
C ARG A 194 14.08 14.64 2.23
N ALA A 195 14.79 14.96 1.15
CA ALA A 195 14.31 15.90 0.14
C ALA A 195 12.99 15.41 -0.47
N GLY A 196 12.92 14.14 -0.86
CA GLY A 196 11.74 13.51 -1.44
C GLY A 196 10.52 13.59 -0.51
N ARG A 197 10.67 13.21 0.77
CA ARG A 197 9.60 13.36 1.77
C ARG A 197 9.12 14.80 1.90
N LEU A 198 10.04 15.77 1.97
CA LEU A 198 9.69 17.18 2.10
C LEU A 198 8.91 17.68 0.87
N ILE A 199 9.30 17.26 -0.34
CA ILE A 199 8.59 17.62 -1.59
C ILE A 199 7.20 17.02 -1.59
N LEU A 200 7.08 15.70 -1.37
CA LEU A 200 5.81 14.98 -1.36
C LEU A 200 4.84 15.54 -0.31
N ALA A 201 5.35 15.97 0.85
CA ALA A 201 4.55 16.57 1.91
C ALA A 201 4.11 18.02 1.63
N SER A 202 4.87 18.76 0.82
CA SER A 202 4.67 20.21 0.65
C SER A 202 3.98 20.60 -0.65
N VAL A 203 4.01 19.74 -1.67
CA VAL A 203 3.46 20.06 -2.99
C VAL A 203 1.94 20.23 -2.95
N ASP A 204 1.41 21.30 -3.58
CA ASP A 204 -0.02 21.46 -3.79
C ASP A 204 -0.53 20.52 -4.90
N ASN A 205 -0.87 19.30 -4.52
CA ASN A 205 -1.43 18.29 -5.43
C ASN A 205 -2.72 18.75 -6.11
N ALA A 206 -3.54 19.59 -5.46
CA ALA A 206 -4.76 20.12 -6.08
C ALA A 206 -4.44 21.12 -7.20
N LYS A 207 -3.36 21.90 -7.06
CA LYS A 207 -2.86 22.78 -8.13
C LYS A 207 -2.27 22.00 -9.29
N LEU A 208 -1.51 20.94 -9.03
CA LEU A 208 -1.03 20.04 -10.09
C LEU A 208 -2.22 19.42 -10.84
N ALA A 209 -3.20 18.87 -10.12
CA ALA A 209 -4.38 18.25 -10.72
C ALA A 209 -5.20 19.22 -11.58
N ARG A 210 -5.32 20.51 -11.18
CA ARG A 210 -5.97 21.55 -12.02
C ARG A 210 -5.26 21.78 -13.36
N ASN A 211 -3.98 21.44 -13.45
CA ASN A 211 -3.20 21.49 -14.68
C ASN A 211 -3.12 20.11 -15.37
N GLY A 212 -3.90 19.11 -14.97
CA GLY A 212 -3.85 17.77 -15.55
C GLY A 212 -2.61 16.97 -15.13
N LEU A 213 -1.96 17.33 -14.03
CA LEU A 213 -0.73 16.71 -13.56
C LEU A 213 -0.94 15.97 -12.23
N THR A 214 -0.31 14.82 -12.10
CA THR A 214 -0.27 14.04 -10.85
C THR A 214 1.18 13.69 -10.54
N LEU A 215 1.69 14.13 -9.39
CA LEU A 215 3.03 13.72 -8.93
C LEU A 215 3.03 12.21 -8.66
N SER A 216 3.97 11.50 -9.26
CA SER A 216 4.11 10.05 -9.16
C SER A 216 5.17 9.69 -8.13
N TRP A 217 6.42 10.11 -8.37
CA TRP A 217 7.54 9.84 -7.48
C TRP A 217 8.62 10.92 -7.56
N VAL A 218 9.50 10.93 -6.57
CA VAL A 218 10.66 11.81 -6.49
C VAL A 218 11.88 11.02 -6.01
N SER A 219 13.03 11.20 -6.66
CA SER A 219 14.28 10.52 -6.29
C SER A 219 15.48 11.16 -6.98
N ASN A 220 16.70 10.76 -6.62
CA ASN A 220 17.86 11.07 -7.46
C ASN A 220 17.72 10.42 -8.83
N SER A 221 18.17 11.11 -9.87
CA SER A 221 18.22 10.54 -11.21
C SER A 221 19.22 9.38 -11.24
N HIS A 222 18.78 8.21 -11.72
CA HIS A 222 19.63 7.01 -11.77
C HIS A 222 20.86 7.20 -12.66
N GLY A 223 20.74 7.97 -13.74
CA GLY A 223 21.83 8.24 -14.68
C GLY A 223 22.77 9.37 -14.25
N ASP A 224 22.34 10.22 -13.32
CA ASP A 224 23.13 11.35 -12.81
C ASP A 224 22.75 11.67 -11.36
N PRO A 225 23.52 11.19 -10.36
CA PRO A 225 23.22 11.44 -8.95
C PRO A 225 23.40 12.91 -8.54
N THR A 226 23.90 13.78 -9.43
CA THR A 226 23.92 15.23 -9.20
C THR A 226 22.58 15.90 -9.49
N GLN A 227 21.63 15.18 -10.10
CA GLN A 227 20.27 15.63 -10.39
C GLN A 227 19.25 14.92 -9.49
N PHE A 228 18.29 15.69 -9.02
CA PHE A 228 17.09 15.20 -8.35
C PHE A 228 15.90 15.33 -9.28
N ARG A 229 15.12 14.26 -9.43
CA ARG A 229 14.07 14.11 -10.41
C ARG A 229 12.70 14.03 -9.73
N ALA A 230 11.77 14.85 -10.19
CA ALA A 230 10.36 14.70 -9.92
C ALA A 230 9.66 14.14 -11.17
N ALA A 231 9.00 13.00 -11.03
CA ALA A 231 8.24 12.38 -12.10
C ALA A 231 6.74 12.58 -11.88
N LEU A 232 6.05 13.06 -12.90
CA LEU A 232 4.62 13.33 -12.90
C LEU A 232 3.96 12.57 -14.05
N PHE A 233 2.68 12.25 -13.91
CA PHE A 233 1.82 11.91 -15.03
C PHE A 233 1.10 13.16 -15.51
N ALA A 234 1.01 13.34 -16.84
CA ALA A 234 0.15 14.34 -17.47
C ALA A 234 -0.98 13.63 -18.23
N ASP A 235 -2.22 13.89 -17.80
CA ASP A 235 -3.46 13.30 -18.35
C ASP A 235 -3.40 11.75 -18.51
N GLU A 236 -2.59 11.06 -17.69
CA GLU A 236 -2.27 9.61 -17.77
C GLU A 236 -1.63 9.15 -19.11
N ALA A 237 -1.51 10.04 -20.09
CA ALA A 237 -0.99 9.78 -21.42
C ALA A 237 0.52 10.00 -21.52
N TYR A 238 1.10 10.74 -20.58
CA TYR A 238 2.52 11.08 -20.59
C TYR A 238 3.13 10.96 -19.20
N GLN A 239 4.39 10.56 -19.15
CA GLN A 239 5.24 10.76 -17.99
C GLN A 239 6.13 11.98 -18.25
N VAL A 240 6.14 12.91 -17.30
CA VAL A 240 6.87 14.18 -17.33
C VAL A 240 7.92 14.14 -16.23
N LEU A 241 9.16 14.49 -16.57
CA LEU A 241 10.31 14.45 -15.67
C LEU A 241 10.87 15.86 -15.52
N VAL A 242 10.91 16.36 -14.29
CA VAL A 242 11.49 17.66 -13.94
C VAL A 242 12.74 17.41 -13.13
N ASP A 243 13.89 17.82 -13.66
CA ASP A 243 15.18 17.66 -12.99
C ASP A 243 15.63 18.97 -12.35
N VAL A 244 16.12 18.87 -11.13
CA VAL A 244 16.72 19.95 -10.37
C VAL A 244 18.06 19.49 -9.84
N ALA A 245 19.12 20.21 -10.17
CA ALA A 245 20.47 19.88 -9.71
C ALA A 245 20.58 20.04 -8.19
N TRP A 246 21.44 19.25 -7.55
CA TRP A 246 21.78 19.46 -6.15
C TRP A 246 22.56 20.77 -5.95
N ASP A 247 23.55 21.09 -6.79
CA ASP A 247 24.44 22.28 -6.68
C ASP A 247 24.94 22.60 -5.25
N GLY A 248 25.17 21.57 -4.43
CA GLY A 248 25.60 21.74 -3.03
C GLY A 248 24.49 22.19 -2.06
N ARG A 249 23.22 22.20 -2.49
CA ARG A 249 22.04 22.48 -1.65
C ARG A 249 21.87 21.41 -0.57
N SER A 250 21.35 21.83 0.58
CA SER A 250 20.76 20.93 1.57
C SER A 250 19.46 20.29 1.04
N PRO A 251 19.01 19.16 1.63
CA PRO A 251 17.72 18.56 1.29
C PRO A 251 16.54 19.53 1.35
N GLU A 252 16.51 20.42 2.34
CA GLU A 252 15.47 21.44 2.51
C GLU A 252 15.49 22.49 1.40
N GLU A 253 16.67 22.96 1.02
CA GLU A 253 16.83 23.93 -0.06
C GLU A 253 16.44 23.32 -1.40
N LEU A 254 16.86 22.09 -1.66
CA LEU A 254 16.45 21.37 -2.86
C LEU A 254 14.94 21.16 -2.89
N ALA A 255 14.35 20.69 -1.79
CA ALA A 255 12.91 20.45 -1.70
C ALA A 255 12.11 21.72 -1.98
N ARG A 256 12.54 22.85 -1.41
CA ARG A 256 11.91 24.15 -1.66
C ARG A 256 12.01 24.57 -3.13
N VAL A 257 13.17 24.40 -3.77
CA VAL A 257 13.33 24.72 -5.20
C VAL A 257 12.45 23.83 -6.09
N VAL A 258 12.37 22.53 -5.79
CA VAL A 258 11.49 21.60 -6.52
C VAL A 258 10.03 22.01 -6.34
N VAL A 259 9.58 22.29 -5.12
CA VAL A 259 8.20 22.72 -4.85
C VAL A 259 7.89 24.05 -5.54
N GLU A 260 8.76 25.05 -5.42
CA GLU A 260 8.61 26.34 -6.12
C GLU A 260 8.50 26.14 -7.64
N THR A 261 9.29 25.21 -8.20
CA THR A 261 9.22 24.86 -9.63
C THR A 261 7.88 24.19 -9.97
N LEU A 262 7.48 23.15 -9.24
CA LEU A 262 6.23 22.43 -9.49
C LEU A 262 4.97 23.29 -9.25
N GLU A 263 5.10 24.39 -8.51
CA GLU A 263 4.03 25.37 -8.33
C GLU A 263 4.03 26.49 -9.37
N SER A 264 5.07 26.66 -10.20
CA SER A 264 5.03 27.62 -11.31
C SER A 264 4.12 27.13 -12.45
N ASP A 265 3.90 27.97 -13.47
CA ASP A 265 3.20 27.51 -14.68
C ASP A 265 4.02 26.37 -15.33
N PRO A 266 3.43 25.20 -15.63
CA PRO A 266 4.13 24.09 -16.29
C PRO A 266 4.84 24.47 -17.59
N ARG A 267 4.38 25.51 -18.29
CA ARG A 267 5.01 26.03 -19.51
C ARG A 267 6.37 26.70 -19.25
N GLU A 268 6.68 27.03 -18.01
CA GLU A 268 7.96 27.63 -17.62
C GLU A 268 9.00 26.58 -17.24
N TRP A 269 8.60 25.31 -17.10
CA TRP A 269 9.49 24.24 -16.68
C TRP A 269 10.51 23.88 -17.75
N THR A 270 11.70 23.51 -17.28
CA THR A 270 12.61 22.66 -18.06
C THR A 270 12.29 21.23 -17.70
N ALA A 271 11.69 20.50 -18.63
CA ALA A 271 11.17 19.17 -18.38
C ALA A 271 11.43 18.23 -19.56
N GLU A 272 11.54 16.94 -19.27
CA GLU A 272 11.50 15.89 -20.28
C GLU A 272 10.13 15.23 -20.26
N TRP A 273 9.67 14.70 -21.39
CA TRP A 273 8.41 13.97 -21.45
C TRP A 273 8.52 12.72 -22.32
N LEU A 274 7.80 11.68 -21.95
CA LEU A 274 7.65 10.45 -22.72
C LEU A 274 6.18 10.02 -22.74
N PRO A 275 5.66 9.58 -23.89
CA PRO A 275 4.30 9.08 -23.96
C PRO A 275 4.20 7.71 -23.29
N THR A 276 3.12 7.46 -22.54
CA THR A 276 2.85 6.14 -21.94
C THR A 276 2.31 5.14 -22.97
N ARG A 277 1.91 5.62 -24.16
CA ARG A 277 1.42 4.82 -25.30
C ARG A 277 2.02 5.32 -26.61
N GLN A 278 2.30 4.41 -27.54
CA GLN A 278 2.95 4.75 -28.83
C GLN A 278 2.14 5.72 -29.71
N GLU A 279 0.82 5.82 -29.50
CA GLU A 279 -0.08 6.68 -30.28
C GLU A 279 0.10 8.19 -30.02
N PHE A 280 0.85 8.57 -28.99
CA PHE A 280 1.13 9.97 -28.66
C PHE A 280 2.52 10.38 -29.14
N GLU A 281 2.59 11.08 -30.27
CA GLU A 281 3.86 11.59 -30.83
C GLU A 281 4.10 13.08 -30.53
N ASP A 282 3.03 13.82 -30.28
CA ASP A 282 3.06 15.25 -29.97
C ASP A 282 3.28 15.50 -28.47
N PRO A 283 3.92 16.61 -28.09
CA PRO A 283 4.11 16.98 -26.69
C PRO A 283 2.77 17.22 -25.99
N PRO A 284 2.72 17.07 -24.66
CA PRO A 284 1.54 17.42 -23.85
C PRO A 284 1.09 18.86 -24.12
N ARG A 285 -0.22 19.13 -24.03
CA ARG A 285 -0.77 20.47 -24.34
C ARG A 285 -0.24 21.59 -23.45
N MET A 286 0.19 21.26 -22.23
CA MET A 286 0.81 22.21 -21.30
C MET A 286 2.32 22.38 -21.52
N ALA A 287 2.92 21.67 -22.46
CA ALA A 287 4.36 21.73 -22.69
C ALA A 287 4.82 23.13 -23.08
N GLY A 288 5.84 23.60 -22.38
CA GLY A 288 6.52 24.86 -22.67
C GLY A 288 7.66 24.72 -23.67
N PRO A 289 8.29 25.84 -24.08
CA PRO A 289 9.45 25.81 -24.96
C PRO A 289 10.68 25.11 -24.35
N GLY A 290 10.73 24.98 -23.01
CA GLY A 290 11.77 24.25 -22.29
C GLY A 290 11.59 22.73 -22.27
N TRP A 291 10.46 22.22 -22.75
CA TRP A 291 10.15 20.80 -22.71
C TRP A 291 10.81 20.05 -23.87
N ARG A 292 11.35 18.88 -23.59
CA ARG A 292 12.02 18.02 -24.58
C ARG A 292 11.46 16.61 -24.53
N ARG A 293 11.34 15.96 -25.68
CA ARG A 293 10.99 14.54 -25.71
C ARG A 293 12.16 13.76 -25.13
N TRP A 294 11.88 12.93 -24.13
CA TRP A 294 12.87 12.01 -23.59
C TRP A 294 13.15 10.93 -24.64
N HIS A 295 14.42 10.68 -24.87
CA HIS A 295 14.89 9.59 -25.71
C HIS A 295 15.71 8.67 -24.82
N ASP A 296 15.23 7.44 -24.62
CA ASP A 296 15.96 6.43 -23.86
C ASP A 296 17.31 6.16 -24.54
N PRO A 297 18.46 6.42 -23.89
CA PRO A 297 19.76 6.09 -24.45
C PRO A 297 20.03 4.57 -24.51
N TYR A 298 19.21 3.73 -23.86
CA TYR A 298 19.38 2.28 -23.76
C TYR A 298 18.41 1.45 -24.61
N TRP A 299 17.42 2.09 -25.25
CA TRP A 299 16.50 1.42 -26.17
C TRP A 299 16.63 2.00 -27.59
N PRO A 300 17.31 1.31 -28.54
CA PRO A 300 17.35 1.76 -29.92
C PRO A 300 15.92 1.75 -30.51
N GLN A 301 15.57 2.86 -31.18
CA GLN A 301 14.33 3.02 -31.94
C GLN A 301 14.26 2.06 -33.12
#